data_AF-A0A7S3X8Q8-F1
#
_entry.id   AF-A0A7S3X8Q8-F1
#
_cell.length_a   1.000
_cell.length_b   1.000
_cell.length_c   1.000
_cell.angle_alpha   90.00
_cell.angle_beta   90.00
_cell.angle_gamma   90.00
#
_symmetry.space_group_name_H-M   'P 1'
#
loop_
_entity.id
_entity.type
_entity.pdbx_description
1 polymer ?
#
loop_
_entity_poly.entity_id
_entity_poly.type
_entity_poly.pdbx_seq_one_letter_code
_entity_poly.pdbx_strand_id
1 'polypeptide(L)'
;AAGGIALLRASWLLKAARRGSLGPRESLPPEAFIPPASPPCPSRIVCVSHVTHPDPSIHLRSIANALSLLISAKGGDDWAVFWDDFSLGEMHTGRRPSVAKRLQSAAVRSLFSHPSTYVFLLTCGGEIAGPSYYSSGRCVLYSSLATLVKGGPLSDKVLDLGKDAGAATHWRELEGLLRADRRPPLTPAAFAEFASTLELSTEAERALTVDLYRCGFNERMSSVECLYFSALGWGDEEVRLVAAVLAEPALFKLESVVLNGNDTGAPGLQSLLDALPLSSPRLAELDVRNQHQREPDEVERRLRAECEARGILVRT
;
A
#
# COMPACT_ATOMS: atom_id res chain seq x y z
N ALA A 1 0.40 26.64 -12.21
CA ALA A 1 -0.79 26.03 -11.58
C ALA A 1 -0.65 26.18 -10.08
N ALA A 2 -1.50 26.98 -9.44
CA ALA A 2 -1.40 27.27 -8.00
C ALA A 2 -1.77 26.02 -7.17
N GLY A 3 -0.80 25.45 -6.45
CA GLY A 3 -0.98 24.70 -5.18
C GLY A 3 -1.75 23.37 -5.17
N GLY A 4 -2.14 22.79 -6.32
CA GLY A 4 -2.89 21.53 -6.41
C GLY A 4 -2.04 20.28 -6.69
N ILE A 5 -2.65 19.10 -6.56
CA ILE A 5 -2.09 17.83 -7.06
C ILE A 5 -2.29 17.77 -8.58
N ALA A 6 -1.26 17.34 -9.31
CA ALA A 6 -1.35 17.02 -10.73
C ALA A 6 -1.03 15.54 -10.93
N LEU A 7 -1.78 14.83 -11.79
CA LEU A 7 -1.47 13.45 -12.15
C LEU A 7 -0.84 13.44 -13.54
N LEU A 8 0.25 12.71 -13.71
CA LEU A 8 0.90 12.52 -15.01
C LEU A 8 0.08 11.56 -15.88
N ARG A 9 0.07 11.79 -17.18
CA ARG A 9 -0.52 10.86 -18.15
C ARG A 9 0.47 9.73 -18.43
N ALA A 10 0.04 8.48 -18.23
CA ALA A 10 0.91 7.33 -18.47
C ALA A 10 1.42 7.26 -19.92
N SER A 11 0.58 7.57 -20.91
CA SER A 11 1.00 7.58 -22.32
C SER A 11 2.08 8.61 -22.62
N TRP A 12 2.14 9.72 -21.87
CA TRP A 12 3.20 10.71 -21.98
C TRP A 12 4.49 10.21 -21.34
N LEU A 13 4.41 9.61 -20.13
CA LEU A 13 5.56 8.99 -19.47
C LEU A 13 6.20 7.88 -20.31
N LEU A 14 5.41 7.04 -20.98
CA LEU A 14 5.92 6.02 -21.90
C LEU A 14 6.72 6.63 -23.06
N LYS A 15 6.28 7.78 -23.59
CA LYS A 15 7.04 8.52 -24.63
C LYS A 15 8.31 9.15 -24.07
N ALA A 16 8.26 9.70 -22.85
CA ALA A 16 9.43 10.26 -22.16
C ALA A 16 10.49 9.20 -21.89
N ALA A 17 10.09 8.01 -21.44
CA ALA A 17 10.98 6.88 -21.20
C ALA A 17 11.72 6.42 -22.47
N ARG A 18 11.05 6.42 -23.63
CA ARG A 18 11.70 6.12 -24.93
C ARG A 18 12.76 7.15 -25.32
N ARG A 19 12.57 8.41 -24.90
CA ARG A 19 13.56 9.49 -25.07
C ARG A 19 14.66 9.47 -24.00
N GLY A 20 14.50 8.64 -22.96
CA GLY A 20 15.46 8.51 -21.87
C GLY A 20 15.58 9.73 -20.97
N SER A 21 14.64 10.67 -21.02
CA SER A 21 14.69 11.90 -20.21
C SER A 21 13.32 12.30 -19.70
N LEU A 22 13.30 12.71 -18.44
CA LEU A 22 12.20 13.39 -17.79
C LEU A 22 12.74 14.66 -17.16
N GLY A 23 12.43 15.81 -17.76
CA GLY A 23 12.80 17.12 -17.20
C GLY A 23 12.08 17.39 -15.87
N PRO A 24 12.48 18.42 -15.11
CA PRO A 24 11.83 18.77 -13.84
C PRO A 24 10.36 19.12 -14.07
N ARG A 25 9.54 19.00 -13.02
CA ARG A 25 8.09 19.23 -13.05
C ARG A 25 7.72 20.54 -13.78
N GLU A 26 8.44 21.61 -13.52
CA GLU A 26 8.19 22.97 -14.02
C GLU A 26 8.39 23.08 -15.53
N SER A 27 9.21 22.18 -16.10
CA SER A 27 9.48 22.12 -17.53
C SER A 27 8.46 21.27 -18.30
N LEU A 28 7.62 20.50 -17.59
CA LEU A 28 6.69 19.59 -18.24
C LEU A 28 5.51 20.38 -18.84
N PRO A 29 5.15 20.11 -20.12
CA PRO A 29 4.08 20.83 -20.77
C PRO A 29 2.70 20.33 -20.26
N PRO A 30 1.61 21.11 -20.42
CA PRO A 30 0.30 20.77 -19.88
C PRO A 30 -0.23 19.39 -20.30
N GLU A 31 0.08 18.93 -21.52
CA GLU A 31 -0.33 17.61 -22.04
C GLU A 31 0.35 16.43 -21.33
N ALA A 32 1.40 16.67 -20.55
CA ALA A 32 2.01 15.67 -19.68
C ALA A 32 1.09 15.26 -18.53
N PHE A 33 0.07 16.08 -18.21
CA PHE A 33 -0.82 15.87 -17.08
C PHE A 33 -2.24 15.52 -17.51
N ILE A 34 -2.96 14.84 -16.62
CA ILE A 34 -4.40 14.62 -16.74
C ILE A 34 -5.13 15.94 -16.44
N PRO A 35 -6.05 16.40 -17.30
CA PRO A 35 -6.84 17.59 -17.05
C PRO A 35 -7.66 17.47 -15.76
N PRO A 36 -7.69 18.49 -14.88
CA PRO A 36 -8.44 18.44 -13.62
C PRO A 36 -9.95 18.19 -13.80
N ALA A 37 -10.52 18.59 -14.95
CA ALA A 37 -11.92 18.41 -15.28
C ALA A 37 -12.30 16.95 -15.60
N SER A 38 -11.33 16.04 -15.70
CA SER A 38 -11.55 14.63 -16.06
C SER A 38 -10.72 13.73 -15.13
N PRO A 39 -11.07 13.66 -13.83
CA PRO A 39 -10.35 12.83 -12.89
C PRO A 39 -10.43 11.35 -13.31
N PRO A 40 -9.31 10.62 -13.30
CA PRO A 40 -9.29 9.22 -13.68
C PRO A 40 -10.02 8.37 -12.63
N CYS A 41 -10.57 7.24 -13.06
CA CYS A 41 -11.07 6.23 -12.12
C CYS A 41 -9.92 5.76 -11.22
N PRO A 42 -10.11 5.59 -9.89
CA PRO A 42 -9.04 5.13 -9.00
C PRO A 42 -8.36 3.82 -9.43
N SER A 43 -9.09 2.94 -10.14
CA SER A 43 -8.55 1.69 -10.71
C SER A 43 -7.55 1.88 -11.85
N ARG A 44 -7.41 3.12 -12.36
CA ARG A 44 -6.49 3.53 -13.42
C ARG A 44 -5.43 4.52 -12.93
N ILE A 45 -5.20 4.58 -11.62
CA ILE A 45 -4.16 5.40 -11.02
C ILE A 45 -3.05 4.49 -10.48
N VAL A 46 -1.81 4.83 -10.84
CA VAL A 46 -0.59 4.24 -10.29
C VAL A 46 0.10 5.28 -9.42
N CYS A 47 0.36 4.95 -8.16
CA CYS A 47 1.17 5.75 -7.25
C CYS A 47 2.60 5.22 -7.23
N VAL A 48 3.58 6.11 -7.30
CA VAL A 48 5.00 5.77 -7.26
C VAL A 48 5.56 6.18 -5.91
N SER A 49 6.19 5.24 -5.21
CA SER A 49 6.95 5.49 -3.99
C SER A 49 8.42 5.19 -4.25
N HIS A 50 9.30 6.16 -3.98
CA HIS A 50 10.72 6.01 -4.26
C HIS A 50 11.59 6.73 -3.23
N VAL A 51 12.80 6.21 -3.05
CA VAL A 51 13.89 6.95 -2.40
C VAL A 51 14.28 8.13 -3.29
N THR A 52 14.58 9.28 -2.68
CA THR A 52 14.93 10.48 -3.43
C THR A 52 16.18 10.23 -4.27
N HIS A 53 16.04 10.34 -5.59
CA HIS A 53 17.15 10.24 -6.53
C HIS A 53 17.32 11.58 -7.28
N PRO A 54 18.54 12.14 -7.42
CA PRO A 54 18.75 13.42 -8.12
C PRO A 54 18.36 13.40 -9.60
N ASP A 55 18.35 12.23 -10.25
CA ASP A 55 17.89 12.04 -11.64
C ASP A 55 16.63 11.15 -11.72
N PRO A 56 15.45 11.70 -12.00
CA PRO A 56 14.22 10.92 -12.13
C PRO A 56 14.26 9.90 -13.29
N SER A 57 15.20 10.03 -14.23
CA SER A 57 15.36 9.15 -15.39
C SER A 57 15.82 7.74 -15.00
N ILE A 58 16.47 7.56 -13.83
CA ILE A 58 16.88 6.24 -13.32
C ILE A 58 15.65 5.35 -13.09
N HIS A 59 14.62 5.89 -12.46
CA HIS A 59 13.40 5.14 -12.16
C HIS A 59 12.42 5.10 -13.34
N LEU A 60 12.51 6.07 -14.24
CA LEU A 60 11.57 6.23 -15.37
C LEU A 60 11.44 4.97 -16.22
N ARG A 61 12.56 4.28 -16.50
CA ARG A 61 12.52 3.07 -17.34
C ARG A 61 11.77 1.93 -16.67
N SER A 62 12.05 1.66 -15.40
CA SER A 62 11.35 0.61 -14.63
C SER A 62 9.87 0.92 -14.49
N ILE A 63 9.51 2.17 -14.16
CA ILE A 63 8.12 2.63 -14.09
C ILE A 63 7.43 2.46 -15.45
N ALA A 64 8.07 2.90 -16.54
CA ALA A 64 7.48 2.82 -17.88
C ALA A 64 7.27 1.39 -18.36
N ASN A 65 8.21 0.48 -18.08
CA ASN A 65 8.06 -0.93 -18.40
C ASN A 65 6.86 -1.53 -17.66
N ALA A 66 6.79 -1.34 -16.33
CA ALA A 66 5.68 -1.83 -15.52
C ALA A 66 4.32 -1.23 -15.96
N LEU A 67 4.28 0.07 -16.26
CA LEU A 67 3.10 0.75 -16.81
C LEU A 67 2.67 0.14 -18.16
N SER A 68 3.61 -0.12 -19.07
CA SER A 68 3.30 -0.70 -20.37
C SER A 68 2.69 -2.08 -20.23
N LEU A 69 3.22 -2.93 -19.33
CA LEU A 69 2.68 -4.25 -19.04
C LEU A 69 1.28 -4.17 -18.41
N LEU A 70 1.09 -3.28 -17.43
CA LEU A 70 -0.19 -3.05 -16.76
C LEU A 70 -1.28 -2.62 -17.76
N ILE A 71 -0.98 -1.61 -18.58
CA ILE A 71 -1.91 -1.06 -19.58
C ILE A 71 -2.27 -2.14 -20.61
N SER A 72 -1.29 -2.92 -21.07
CA SER A 72 -1.54 -4.00 -22.02
C SER A 72 -2.44 -5.09 -21.44
N ALA A 73 -2.29 -5.41 -20.15
CA ALA A 73 -3.05 -6.47 -19.50
C ALA A 73 -4.45 -6.05 -19.05
N LYS A 74 -4.64 -4.79 -18.62
CA LYS A 74 -5.91 -4.29 -18.09
C LYS A 74 -6.70 -3.46 -19.11
N GLY A 75 -6.06 -3.03 -20.18
CA GLY A 75 -6.63 -2.17 -21.21
C GLY A 75 -7.02 -0.79 -20.69
N GLY A 76 -7.79 -0.08 -21.52
CA GLY A 76 -8.31 1.26 -21.23
C GLY A 76 -7.33 2.38 -21.52
N ASP A 77 -7.87 3.46 -22.05
CA ASP A 77 -7.13 4.70 -22.26
C ASP A 77 -7.06 5.52 -20.95
N ASP A 78 -6.08 6.43 -20.89
CA ASP A 78 -5.94 7.47 -19.84
C ASP A 78 -5.60 6.98 -18.43
N TRP A 79 -4.64 6.08 -18.35
CA TRP A 79 -3.95 5.79 -17.09
C TRP A 79 -3.21 7.02 -16.55
N ALA A 80 -3.30 7.19 -15.24
CA ALA A 80 -2.73 8.32 -14.52
C ALA A 80 -1.67 7.85 -13.54
N VAL A 81 -0.64 8.67 -13.36
CA VAL A 81 0.48 8.37 -12.45
C VAL A 81 0.60 9.50 -11.44
N PHE A 82 0.47 9.14 -10.16
CA PHE A 82 0.89 9.98 -9.04
C PHE A 82 2.35 9.65 -8.73
N TRP A 83 3.23 10.57 -9.05
CA TRP A 83 4.64 10.55 -8.68
C TRP A 83 4.93 11.86 -7.95
N ASP A 84 5.18 11.79 -6.65
CA ASP A 84 5.23 12.94 -5.74
C ASP A 84 6.08 14.12 -6.25
N ASP A 85 7.31 13.88 -6.73
CA ASP A 85 8.20 14.90 -7.31
C ASP A 85 7.55 15.67 -8.48
N PHE A 86 6.65 15.01 -9.22
CA PHE A 86 5.94 15.59 -10.37
C PHE A 86 4.48 15.90 -10.11
N SER A 87 3.94 15.46 -8.97
CA SER A 87 2.51 15.52 -8.66
C SER A 87 2.18 16.52 -7.57
N LEU A 88 3.16 16.83 -6.72
CA LEU A 88 3.09 17.89 -5.73
C LEU A 88 3.77 19.15 -6.30
N GLY A 89 3.10 20.31 -6.20
CA GLY A 89 3.68 21.60 -6.61
C GLY A 89 4.49 22.25 -5.49
N GLU A 90 5.40 23.17 -5.85
CA GLU A 90 6.18 23.96 -4.88
C GLU A 90 5.29 24.73 -3.89
N MET A 91 5.77 24.78 -2.66
CA MET A 91 5.03 25.25 -1.50
C MET A 91 5.68 26.51 -0.93
N HIS A 92 5.00 27.66 -1.05
CA HIS A 92 5.47 28.90 -0.44
C HIS A 92 5.41 28.76 1.09
N THR A 93 6.57 28.80 1.74
CA THR A 93 6.73 28.46 3.17
C THR A 93 6.28 29.61 4.08
N GLY A 94 5.20 29.39 4.83
CA GLY A 94 4.83 30.17 6.02
C GLY A 94 4.87 29.29 7.28
N ARG A 95 4.82 29.92 8.47
CA ARG A 95 4.93 29.27 9.81
C ARG A 95 3.82 28.25 10.14
N ARG A 96 2.73 28.18 9.38
CA ARG A 96 1.66 27.18 9.49
C ARG A 96 1.62 26.35 8.20
N PRO A 97 1.25 25.05 8.23
CA PRO A 97 1.02 24.29 7.01
C PRO A 97 0.04 25.08 6.14
N SER A 98 0.47 25.51 4.95
CA SER A 98 -0.42 26.20 4.04
C SER A 98 -1.58 25.27 3.64
N VAL A 99 -2.69 25.81 3.16
CA VAL A 99 -3.84 25.03 2.69
C VAL A 99 -3.38 23.96 1.69
N ALA A 100 -2.47 24.32 0.80
CA ALA A 100 -1.88 23.41 -0.17
C ALA A 100 -1.15 22.21 0.49
N LYS A 101 -0.49 22.39 1.66
CA LYS A 101 0.27 21.31 2.31
C LYS A 101 -0.68 20.27 2.85
N ARG A 102 -1.78 20.73 3.45
CA ARG A 102 -2.86 19.86 3.93
C ARG A 102 -3.53 19.11 2.77
N LEU A 103 -3.79 19.78 1.65
CA LEU A 103 -4.37 19.14 0.46
C LEU A 103 -3.45 18.08 -0.14
N GLN A 104 -2.15 18.38 -0.27
CA GLN A 104 -1.14 17.44 -0.74
C GLN A 104 -1.04 16.22 0.17
N SER A 105 -0.96 16.42 1.49
CA SER A 105 -0.93 15.32 2.46
C SER A 105 -2.22 14.50 2.46
N ALA A 106 -3.39 15.13 2.29
CA ALA A 106 -4.66 14.42 2.17
C ALA A 106 -4.73 13.57 0.90
N ALA A 107 -4.21 14.07 -0.23
CA ALA A 107 -4.17 13.33 -1.48
C ALA A 107 -3.21 12.15 -1.43
N VAL A 108 -2.01 12.32 -0.86
CA VAL A 108 -1.09 11.20 -0.60
C VAL A 108 -1.79 10.11 0.20
N ARG A 109 -2.40 10.47 1.34
CA ARG A 109 -3.17 9.54 2.17
C ARG A 109 -4.26 8.83 1.37
N SER A 110 -5.08 9.58 0.65
CA SER A 110 -6.19 9.04 -0.12
C SER A 110 -5.71 8.08 -1.21
N LEU A 111 -4.75 8.50 -2.05
CA LEU A 111 -4.26 7.74 -3.20
C LEU A 111 -3.51 6.48 -2.79
N PHE A 112 -2.55 6.58 -1.86
CA PHE A 112 -1.78 5.42 -1.43
C PHE A 112 -2.59 4.42 -0.63
N SER A 113 -3.65 4.84 0.08
CA SER A 113 -4.49 3.91 0.86
C SER A 113 -5.70 3.37 0.09
N HIS A 114 -6.09 3.99 -1.03
CA HIS A 114 -7.29 3.60 -1.78
C HIS A 114 -7.21 2.14 -2.29
N PRO A 115 -8.23 1.28 -2.07
CA PRO A 115 -8.14 -0.16 -2.39
C PRO A 115 -7.97 -0.43 -3.89
N SER A 116 -8.44 0.45 -4.76
CA SER A 116 -8.37 0.25 -6.22
C SER A 116 -7.11 0.79 -6.90
N THR A 117 -6.33 1.65 -6.26
CA THR A 117 -5.11 2.23 -6.88
C THR A 117 -4.00 1.19 -6.93
N TYR A 118 -3.11 1.31 -7.91
CA TYR A 118 -1.86 0.57 -7.97
C TYR A 118 -0.75 1.35 -7.27
N VAL A 119 0.20 0.68 -6.65
CA VAL A 119 1.36 1.28 -5.97
C VAL A 119 2.61 0.56 -6.45
N PHE A 120 3.52 1.31 -7.05
CA PHE A 120 4.85 0.84 -7.44
C PHE A 120 5.86 1.34 -6.40
N LEU A 121 6.50 0.41 -5.72
CA LEU A 121 7.60 0.68 -4.80
C LEU A 121 8.92 0.55 -5.57
N LEU A 122 9.80 1.52 -5.43
CA LEU A 122 11.15 1.51 -6.00
C LEU A 122 12.13 1.38 -4.84
N THR A 123 12.24 0.16 -4.31
CA THR A 123 13.03 -0.12 -3.10
C THR A 123 14.54 -0.18 -3.36
N CYS A 124 14.93 -0.56 -4.57
CA CYS A 124 16.31 -0.56 -5.07
C CYS A 124 16.45 0.54 -6.13
N GLY A 125 17.31 1.53 -5.87
CA GLY A 125 17.48 2.71 -6.72
C GLY A 125 18.94 2.97 -7.07
N GLY A 126 19.63 1.98 -7.68
CA GLY A 126 21.06 2.11 -7.97
C GLY A 126 21.92 2.24 -6.70
N GLU A 127 23.23 2.03 -6.83
CA GLU A 127 24.18 2.18 -5.72
C GLU A 127 24.34 3.66 -5.35
N ILE A 128 23.48 4.20 -4.47
CA ILE A 128 23.45 5.64 -4.20
C ILE A 128 23.36 5.92 -2.71
N ALA A 129 24.19 6.85 -2.25
CA ALA A 129 24.27 7.30 -0.87
C ALA A 129 22.95 7.96 -0.45
N GLY A 130 22.30 7.39 0.57
CA GLY A 130 21.03 7.85 1.14
C GLY A 130 20.42 6.78 2.06
N PRO A 131 19.35 7.11 2.79
CA PRO A 131 18.63 6.12 3.58
C PRO A 131 18.09 5.02 2.67
N SER A 132 18.15 3.78 3.17
CA SER A 132 17.44 2.68 2.54
C SER A 132 15.94 3.00 2.43
N TYR A 133 15.24 2.42 1.46
CA TYR A 133 13.81 2.62 1.30
C TYR A 133 13.04 2.39 2.63
N TYR A 134 13.45 1.37 3.39
CA TYR A 134 12.81 0.99 4.65
C TYR A 134 13.25 1.82 5.87
N SER A 135 14.27 2.68 5.76
CA SER A 135 14.61 3.65 6.81
C SER A 135 14.07 5.05 6.53
N SER A 136 13.67 5.35 5.28
CA SER A 136 13.04 6.61 4.90
C SER A 136 11.60 6.73 5.42
N GLY A 137 11.34 7.71 6.29
CA GLY A 137 10.01 7.95 6.85
C GLY A 137 8.90 8.16 5.82
N ARG A 138 9.18 8.85 4.71
CA ARG A 138 8.23 9.05 3.60
C ARG A 138 7.89 7.73 2.91
N CYS A 139 8.92 6.95 2.54
CA CYS A 139 8.75 5.69 1.84
C CYS A 139 7.97 4.68 2.68
N VAL A 140 8.30 4.61 3.97
CA VAL A 140 7.61 3.78 4.96
C VAL A 140 6.15 4.19 5.11
N LEU A 141 5.85 5.49 5.22
CA LEU A 141 4.46 5.96 5.25
C LEU A 141 3.68 5.49 4.02
N TYR A 142 4.25 5.64 2.84
CA TYR A 142 3.57 5.31 1.58
C TYR A 142 3.34 3.80 1.45
N SER A 143 4.34 2.98 1.77
CA SER A 143 4.17 1.53 1.78
C SER A 143 3.16 1.09 2.83
N SER A 144 3.21 1.64 4.05
CA SER A 144 2.27 1.25 5.12
C SER A 144 0.84 1.66 4.82
N LEU A 145 0.61 2.81 4.16
CA LEU A 145 -0.71 3.18 3.65
C LEU A 145 -1.18 2.21 2.54
N ALA A 146 -0.27 1.80 1.66
CA ALA A 146 -0.57 0.87 0.57
C ALA A 146 -0.97 -0.52 1.06
N THR A 147 -0.39 -0.99 2.17
CA THR A 147 -0.69 -2.34 2.68
C THR A 147 -1.99 -2.45 3.47
N LEU A 148 -2.67 -1.35 3.81
CA LEU A 148 -3.88 -1.36 4.66
C LEU A 148 -4.99 -2.28 4.12
N VAL A 149 -5.48 -2.01 2.91
CA VAL A 149 -6.69 -2.67 2.36
C VAL A 149 -6.53 -3.13 0.91
N LYS A 150 -5.34 -2.98 0.32
CA LYS A 150 -5.10 -3.44 -1.05
C LYS A 150 -5.09 -4.96 -1.12
N GLY A 151 -5.34 -5.48 -2.32
CA GLY A 151 -5.40 -6.91 -2.57
C GLY A 151 -6.82 -7.40 -2.79
N GLY A 152 -6.90 -8.61 -3.33
CA GLY A 152 -8.13 -9.31 -3.65
C GLY A 152 -7.78 -10.65 -4.30
N PRO A 153 -8.77 -11.51 -4.55
CA PRO A 153 -8.55 -12.87 -5.03
C PRO A 153 -7.81 -12.97 -6.38
N LEU A 154 -7.75 -11.87 -7.15
CA LEU A 154 -7.31 -11.89 -8.55
C LEU A 154 -6.07 -11.05 -8.85
N SER A 155 -5.66 -10.11 -7.99
CA SER A 155 -4.46 -9.30 -8.24
C SER A 155 -3.97 -8.59 -6.99
N ASP A 156 -2.64 -8.59 -6.80
CA ASP A 156 -2.01 -7.62 -5.92
C ASP A 156 -1.99 -6.25 -6.62
N LYS A 157 -1.95 -5.19 -5.84
CA LYS A 157 -1.86 -3.81 -6.32
C LYS A 157 -0.66 -3.08 -5.74
N VAL A 158 0.15 -3.73 -4.93
CA VAL A 158 1.42 -3.20 -4.43
C VAL A 158 2.55 -4.03 -5.04
N LEU A 159 3.34 -3.43 -5.92
CA LEU A 159 4.43 -4.10 -6.62
C LEU A 159 5.76 -3.46 -6.26
N ASP A 160 6.74 -4.28 -5.91
CA ASP A 160 8.10 -3.81 -5.66
C ASP A 160 8.95 -3.91 -6.92
N LEU A 161 9.02 -2.82 -7.69
CA LEU A 161 9.83 -2.72 -8.91
C LEU A 161 11.33 -2.77 -8.63
N GLY A 162 11.77 -2.59 -7.38
CA GLY A 162 13.16 -2.76 -6.99
C GLY A 162 13.64 -4.22 -7.08
N LYS A 163 12.71 -5.18 -7.12
CA LYS A 163 13.00 -6.61 -7.27
C LYS A 163 13.07 -7.07 -8.73
N ASP A 164 12.66 -6.24 -9.69
CA ASP A 164 12.68 -6.60 -11.11
C ASP A 164 13.99 -6.19 -11.77
N ALA A 165 14.70 -7.17 -12.33
CA ALA A 165 15.85 -6.91 -13.20
C ALA A 165 15.44 -6.55 -14.64
N GLY A 166 14.14 -6.37 -14.90
CA GLY A 166 13.58 -6.15 -16.24
C GLY A 166 13.32 -7.45 -17.00
N ALA A 167 13.12 -8.56 -16.27
CA ALA A 167 12.96 -9.89 -16.87
C ALA A 167 11.51 -10.19 -17.26
N ALA A 168 10.53 -9.53 -16.64
CA ALA A 168 9.13 -9.78 -16.89
C ALA A 168 8.70 -9.26 -18.27
N THR A 169 8.02 -10.12 -19.05
CA THR A 169 7.48 -9.77 -20.37
C THR A 169 5.96 -9.65 -20.38
N HIS A 170 5.30 -10.18 -19.35
CA HIS A 170 3.86 -10.10 -19.15
C HIS A 170 3.51 -9.59 -17.76
N TRP A 171 2.36 -8.93 -17.62
CA TRP A 171 1.88 -8.39 -16.35
C TRP A 171 1.73 -9.45 -15.25
N ARG A 172 1.27 -10.66 -15.59
CA ARG A 172 1.12 -11.75 -14.62
C ARG A 172 2.47 -12.25 -14.07
N GLU A 173 3.50 -12.28 -14.92
CA GLU A 173 4.87 -12.61 -14.49
C GLU A 173 5.40 -11.53 -13.55
N LEU A 174 5.21 -10.25 -13.92
CA LEU A 174 5.59 -9.11 -13.10
C LEU A 174 4.88 -9.14 -11.73
N GLU A 175 3.57 -9.37 -11.71
CA GLU A 175 2.82 -9.53 -10.44
C GLU A 175 3.34 -10.70 -9.61
N GLY A 176 3.70 -11.83 -10.24
CA GLY A 176 4.22 -13.00 -9.53
C GLY A 176 5.62 -12.78 -8.94
N LEU A 177 6.52 -12.17 -9.72
CA LEU A 177 7.90 -11.87 -9.32
C LEU A 177 7.98 -10.76 -8.28
N LEU A 178 7.07 -9.77 -8.39
CA LEU A 178 7.11 -8.54 -7.61
C LEU A 178 5.97 -8.42 -6.61
N ARG A 179 5.30 -9.54 -6.27
CA ARG A 179 4.49 -9.59 -5.05
C ARG A 179 5.40 -9.07 -3.95
N ALA A 180 5.09 -7.85 -3.49
CA ALA A 180 5.90 -7.20 -2.49
C ALA A 180 5.92 -8.11 -1.25
N ASP A 181 6.96 -8.02 -0.44
CA ASP A 181 6.90 -8.57 0.92
C ASP A 181 5.92 -7.68 1.70
N ARG A 182 4.64 -7.85 1.39
CA ARG A 182 3.56 -7.04 1.91
C ARG A 182 3.53 -7.34 3.39
N ARG A 183 4.00 -6.40 4.19
CA ARG A 183 3.88 -6.51 5.65
C ARG A 183 2.42 -6.37 6.05
N PRO A 184 1.99 -7.05 7.12
CA PRO A 184 0.70 -6.80 7.73
C PRO A 184 0.53 -5.30 8.06
N PRO A 185 -0.70 -4.77 8.00
CA PRO A 185 -0.97 -3.44 8.51
C PRO A 185 -0.64 -3.39 10.01
N LEU A 186 -0.14 -2.24 10.47
CA LEU A 186 0.08 -1.96 11.88
C LEU A 186 -1.12 -1.22 12.46
N THR A 187 -1.40 -1.39 13.75
CA THR A 187 -2.32 -0.49 14.45
C THR A 187 -1.73 0.93 14.47
N PRO A 188 -2.55 1.99 14.63
CA PRO A 188 -2.02 3.35 14.76
C PRO A 188 -0.99 3.50 15.88
N ALA A 189 -1.17 2.80 17.01
CA ALA A 189 -0.21 2.79 18.12
C ALA A 189 1.10 2.12 17.74
N ALA A 190 1.05 0.90 17.16
CA ALA A 190 2.25 0.19 16.73
C ALA A 190 3.01 0.94 15.62
N PHE A 191 2.30 1.62 14.71
CA PHE A 191 2.96 2.48 13.73
C PHE A 191 3.61 3.70 14.37
N ALA A 192 3.02 4.30 15.40
CA ALA A 192 3.62 5.43 16.11
C ALA A 192 4.93 5.02 16.79
N GLU A 193 4.97 3.84 17.41
CA GLU A 193 6.19 3.26 17.98
C GLU A 193 7.22 2.99 16.89
N PHE A 194 6.84 2.35 15.79
CA PHE A 194 7.73 2.09 14.66
C PHE A 194 8.26 3.40 14.04
N ALA A 195 7.42 4.43 13.93
CA ALA A 195 7.83 5.72 13.40
C ALA A 195 8.91 6.40 14.25
N SER A 196 9.08 6.02 15.53
CA SER A 196 10.19 6.50 16.36
C SER A 196 11.56 5.99 15.90
N THR A 197 11.61 4.85 15.19
CA THR A 197 12.85 4.24 14.70
C THR A 197 13.26 4.71 13.31
N LEU A 198 12.43 5.53 12.64
CA LEU A 198 12.66 5.98 11.27
C LEU A 198 13.57 7.21 11.21
N GLU A 199 14.32 7.32 10.11
CA GLU A 199 15.10 8.51 9.78
C GLU A 199 14.15 9.63 9.32
N LEU A 200 13.82 10.50 10.27
CA LEU A 200 12.95 11.66 10.08
C LEU A 200 13.73 12.90 10.53
N SER A 201 13.68 13.96 9.73
CA SER A 201 14.54 15.13 9.92
C SER A 201 14.14 15.96 11.14
N THR A 202 12.88 15.90 11.55
CA THR A 202 12.34 16.69 12.67
C THR A 202 11.20 15.97 13.39
N GLU A 203 10.94 16.36 14.64
CA GLU A 203 9.79 15.85 15.40
C GLU A 203 8.44 16.25 14.77
N ALA A 204 8.37 17.41 14.11
CA ALA A 204 7.19 17.83 13.37
C ALA A 204 6.90 16.92 12.17
N GLU A 205 7.94 16.41 11.51
CA GLU A 205 7.80 15.44 10.40
C GLU A 205 7.32 14.08 10.92
N ARG A 206 7.80 13.65 12.09
CA ARG A 206 7.33 12.44 12.78
C ARG A 206 5.87 12.54 13.16
N ALA A 207 5.47 13.62 13.83
CA ALA A 207 4.08 13.86 14.20
C ALA A 207 3.16 13.86 12.97
N LEU A 208 3.56 14.54 11.89
CA LEU A 208 2.80 14.55 10.63
C LEU A 208 2.70 13.14 10.00
N THR A 209 3.79 12.37 10.03
CA THR A 209 3.82 11.00 9.49
C THR A 209 2.86 10.07 10.25
N VAL A 210 2.92 10.10 11.58
CA VAL A 210 2.02 9.32 12.45
C VAL A 210 0.56 9.75 12.25
N ASP A 211 0.29 11.05 12.18
CA ASP A 211 -1.06 11.57 11.96
C ASP A 211 -1.61 11.14 10.59
N LEU A 212 -0.80 11.21 9.54
CA LEU A 212 -1.23 10.79 8.20
C LEU A 212 -1.55 9.30 8.13
N TYR A 213 -0.71 8.46 8.75
CA TYR A 213 -0.98 7.04 8.85
C TYR A 213 -2.25 6.77 9.64
N ARG A 214 -2.38 7.31 10.84
CA ARG A 214 -3.57 7.15 11.70
C ARG A 214 -4.86 7.57 11.00
N CYS A 215 -4.86 8.73 10.32
CA CYS A 215 -6.01 9.17 9.54
C CYS A 215 -6.31 8.21 8.38
N GLY A 216 -5.29 7.70 7.69
CA GLY A 216 -5.45 6.74 6.58
C GLY A 216 -6.01 5.40 7.06
N PHE A 217 -5.47 4.88 8.16
CA PHE A 217 -5.95 3.69 8.85
C PHE A 217 -7.43 3.84 9.20
N ASN A 218 -7.81 4.88 9.95
CA ASN A 218 -9.19 5.07 10.39
C ASN A 218 -10.16 5.22 9.21
N GLU A 219 -9.79 5.98 8.18
CA GLU A 219 -10.63 6.17 6.99
C GLU A 219 -10.86 4.86 6.23
N ARG A 220 -9.81 4.04 6.04
CA ARG A 220 -9.95 2.77 5.31
C ARG A 220 -10.58 1.67 6.14
N MET A 221 -10.13 1.48 7.37
CA MET A 221 -10.61 0.43 8.25
C MET A 221 -12.08 0.63 8.67
N SER A 222 -12.57 1.88 8.75
CA SER A 222 -13.99 2.17 8.99
C SER A 222 -14.94 1.88 7.83
N SER A 223 -14.40 1.59 6.65
CA SER A 223 -15.19 1.30 5.45
C SER A 223 -14.93 -0.09 4.87
N VAL A 224 -13.99 -0.86 5.44
CA VAL A 224 -13.63 -2.16 4.91
C VAL A 224 -14.61 -3.23 5.38
N GLU A 225 -15.12 -4.01 4.44
CA GLU A 225 -16.00 -5.16 4.68
C GLU A 225 -15.23 -6.48 4.57
N CYS A 226 -14.17 -6.51 3.75
CA CYS A 226 -13.33 -7.70 3.57
C CYS A 226 -11.85 -7.34 3.56
N LEU A 227 -11.07 -8.03 4.39
CA LEU A 227 -9.61 -7.98 4.39
C LEU A 227 -9.04 -9.22 3.71
N TYR A 228 -8.30 -9.00 2.62
CA TYR A 228 -7.70 -10.06 1.82
C TYR A 228 -6.18 -10.10 2.01
N PHE A 229 -5.72 -11.13 2.72
CA PHE A 229 -4.33 -11.37 3.10
C PHE A 229 -3.88 -12.80 2.74
N SER A 230 -4.47 -13.39 1.70
CA SER A 230 -4.18 -14.76 1.26
C SER A 230 -2.80 -14.91 0.62
N ALA A 231 -2.12 -16.01 0.92
CA ALA A 231 -0.89 -16.45 0.25
C ALA A 231 0.21 -15.37 0.16
N LEU A 232 0.47 -14.71 1.30
CA LEU A 232 1.49 -13.68 1.45
C LEU A 232 2.78 -14.20 2.09
N GLY A 233 2.85 -15.51 2.39
CA GLY A 233 4.00 -16.14 3.03
C GLY A 233 4.16 -15.70 4.50
N TRP A 234 3.08 -15.24 5.13
CA TRP A 234 3.07 -14.78 6.51
C TRP A 234 3.15 -15.95 7.49
N GLY A 235 3.94 -15.77 8.56
CA GLY A 235 4.02 -16.71 9.68
C GLY A 235 3.20 -16.24 10.89
N ASP A 236 3.48 -16.85 12.04
CA ASP A 236 2.80 -16.55 13.31
C ASP A 236 2.92 -15.07 13.73
N GLU A 237 4.10 -14.46 13.53
CA GLU A 237 4.34 -13.08 13.93
C GLU A 237 3.53 -12.10 13.09
N GLU A 238 3.43 -12.33 11.78
CA GLU A 238 2.59 -11.51 10.91
C GLU A 238 1.10 -11.66 11.27
N VAL A 239 0.65 -12.88 11.57
CA VAL A 239 -0.73 -13.11 11.99
C VAL A 239 -1.03 -12.45 13.35
N ARG A 240 -0.06 -12.40 14.26
CA ARG A 240 -0.18 -11.65 15.52
C ARG A 240 -0.41 -10.15 15.25
N LEU A 241 0.27 -9.56 14.27
CA LEU A 241 0.04 -8.17 13.86
C LEU A 241 -1.36 -7.98 13.26
N VAL A 242 -1.83 -8.93 12.44
CA VAL A 242 -3.21 -8.91 11.92
C VAL A 242 -4.21 -8.98 13.07
N ALA A 243 -4.01 -9.88 14.05
CA ALA A 243 -4.89 -10.00 15.21
C ALA A 243 -4.99 -8.69 15.99
N ALA A 244 -3.87 -7.99 16.19
CA ALA A 244 -3.87 -6.67 16.83
C ALA A 244 -4.71 -5.64 16.03
N VAL A 245 -4.64 -5.68 14.69
CA VAL A 245 -5.48 -4.83 13.84
C VAL A 245 -6.96 -5.23 13.94
N LEU A 246 -7.28 -6.51 14.02
CA LEU A 246 -8.67 -6.96 14.14
C LEU A 246 -9.33 -6.48 15.44
N ALA A 247 -8.55 -6.28 16.50
CA ALA A 247 -9.02 -5.73 17.77
C ALA A 247 -9.24 -4.20 17.75
N GLU A 248 -8.89 -3.50 16.66
CA GLU A 248 -9.09 -2.06 16.56
C GLU A 248 -10.58 -1.71 16.35
N PRO A 249 -11.13 -0.74 17.09
CA PRO A 249 -12.54 -0.37 17.01
C PRO A 249 -12.94 0.25 15.65
N ALA A 250 -11.95 0.65 14.84
CA ALA A 250 -12.20 1.18 13.51
C ALA A 250 -12.85 0.14 12.58
N LEU A 251 -12.71 -1.17 12.80
CA LEU A 251 -13.16 -2.22 11.88
C LEU A 251 -14.64 -2.61 12.03
N PHE A 252 -15.52 -1.69 12.48
CA PHE A 252 -16.93 -1.99 12.79
C PHE A 252 -17.81 -2.47 11.61
N LYS A 253 -17.32 -2.37 10.37
CA LYS A 253 -17.97 -2.88 9.15
C LYS A 253 -17.39 -4.19 8.64
N LEU A 254 -16.31 -4.69 9.24
CA LEU A 254 -15.63 -5.88 8.73
C LEU A 254 -16.53 -7.11 8.87
N GLU A 255 -16.68 -7.83 7.77
CA GLU A 255 -17.50 -9.05 7.64
C GLU A 255 -16.65 -10.27 7.35
N SER A 256 -15.51 -10.12 6.65
CA SER A 256 -14.68 -11.25 6.23
C SER A 256 -13.18 -10.96 6.39
N VAL A 257 -12.43 -11.95 6.88
CA VAL A 257 -10.96 -11.95 6.91
C VAL A 257 -10.44 -13.20 6.21
N VAL A 258 -9.61 -13.02 5.19
CA VAL A 258 -9.03 -14.11 4.40
C VAL A 258 -7.52 -14.13 4.59
N LEU A 259 -7.04 -15.11 5.35
CA LEU A 259 -5.64 -15.40 5.68
C LEU A 259 -5.16 -16.75 5.12
N ASN A 260 -5.96 -17.40 4.28
CA ASN A 260 -5.62 -18.72 3.76
C ASN A 260 -4.31 -18.73 2.95
N GLY A 261 -3.63 -19.87 2.97
CA GLY A 261 -2.37 -20.04 2.26
C GLY A 261 -1.18 -19.31 2.91
N ASN A 262 -1.29 -18.87 4.15
CA ASN A 262 -0.16 -18.44 4.97
C ASN A 262 0.34 -19.60 5.85
N ASP A 263 1.55 -19.47 6.39
CA ASP A 263 2.20 -20.50 7.21
C ASP A 263 1.92 -20.26 8.71
N THR A 264 0.63 -20.28 9.06
CA THR A 264 0.18 -19.99 10.43
C THR A 264 0.21 -21.25 11.31
N GLY A 265 0.94 -21.17 12.42
CA GLY A 265 1.01 -22.15 13.48
C GLY A 265 0.00 -21.90 14.61
N ALA A 266 0.07 -22.73 15.64
CA ALA A 266 -0.73 -22.55 16.86
C ALA A 266 -0.56 -21.16 17.51
N PRO A 267 0.65 -20.54 17.57
CA PRO A 267 0.81 -19.20 18.16
C PRO A 267 0.03 -18.10 17.40
N GLY A 268 0.03 -18.13 16.06
CA GLY A 268 -0.75 -17.20 15.25
C GLY A 268 -2.25 -17.41 15.44
N LEU A 269 -2.72 -18.67 15.45
CA LEU A 269 -4.13 -18.99 15.72
C LEU A 269 -4.57 -18.55 17.12
N GLN A 270 -3.70 -18.69 18.13
CA GLN A 270 -3.98 -18.24 19.50
C GLN A 270 -4.13 -16.71 19.54
N SER A 271 -3.30 -15.98 18.80
CA SER A 271 -3.41 -14.52 18.68
C SER A 271 -4.76 -14.09 18.07
N LEU A 272 -5.23 -14.79 17.03
CA LEU A 272 -6.55 -14.55 16.43
C LEU A 272 -7.67 -14.85 17.42
N LEU A 273 -7.60 -15.99 18.13
CA LEU A 273 -8.57 -16.37 19.16
C LEU A 273 -8.70 -15.29 20.24
N ASP A 274 -7.57 -14.74 20.71
CA ASP A 274 -7.55 -13.69 21.73
C ASP A 274 -8.12 -12.36 21.23
N ALA A 275 -8.04 -12.09 19.92
CA ALA A 275 -8.58 -10.88 19.30
C ALA A 275 -10.08 -10.97 18.98
N LEU A 276 -10.65 -12.17 18.81
CA LEU A 276 -12.08 -12.36 18.47
C LEU A 276 -13.05 -11.60 19.39
N PRO A 277 -12.89 -11.58 20.73
CA PRO A 277 -13.74 -10.79 21.64
C PRO A 277 -13.79 -9.30 21.34
N LEU A 278 -12.72 -8.75 20.78
CA LEU A 278 -12.55 -7.33 20.49
C LEU A 278 -12.84 -6.99 19.02
N SER A 279 -12.99 -8.02 18.19
CA SER A 279 -13.17 -7.87 16.75
C SER A 279 -14.52 -7.28 16.37
N SER A 280 -14.65 -6.95 15.08
CA SER A 280 -15.88 -6.43 14.50
C SER A 280 -17.12 -7.24 14.91
N PRO A 281 -18.20 -6.60 15.39
CA PRO A 281 -19.46 -7.30 15.70
C PRO A 281 -20.15 -7.86 14.45
N ARG A 282 -19.69 -7.48 13.25
CA ARG A 282 -20.20 -7.97 11.97
C ARG A 282 -19.36 -9.08 11.35
N LEU A 283 -18.25 -9.46 11.98
CA LEU A 283 -17.38 -10.50 11.45
C LEU A 283 -18.20 -11.79 11.29
N ALA A 284 -18.28 -12.28 10.07
CA ALA A 284 -19.09 -13.43 9.67
C ALA A 284 -18.24 -14.53 9.06
N GLU A 285 -17.07 -14.22 8.49
CA GLU A 285 -16.16 -15.20 7.90
C GLU A 285 -14.70 -14.99 8.34
N LEU A 286 -14.04 -16.10 8.71
CA LEU A 286 -12.60 -16.17 8.97
C LEU A 286 -12.01 -17.39 8.24
N ASP A 287 -11.17 -17.15 7.24
CA ASP A 287 -10.49 -18.22 6.49
C ASP A 287 -8.99 -18.20 6.81
N VAL A 288 -8.52 -19.20 7.57
CA VAL A 288 -7.13 -19.36 8.04
C VAL A 288 -6.51 -20.67 7.54
N ARG A 289 -7.08 -21.29 6.50
CA ARG A 289 -6.57 -22.56 5.95
C ARG A 289 -5.08 -22.47 5.61
N ASN A 290 -4.27 -23.34 6.21
CA ASN A 290 -2.83 -23.40 5.93
C ASN A 290 -2.56 -24.15 4.61
N GLN A 291 -1.43 -23.88 3.94
CA GLN A 291 -0.95 -24.66 2.79
C GLN A 291 -0.56 -26.10 3.16
N HIS A 292 -0.17 -26.33 4.41
CA HIS A 292 0.26 -27.63 4.90
C HIS A 292 -0.91 -28.39 5.52
N GLN A 293 -1.27 -29.54 4.95
CA GLN A 293 -2.22 -30.47 5.58
C GLN A 293 -1.59 -31.01 6.86
N ARG A 294 -2.18 -30.69 8.00
CA ARG A 294 -1.85 -31.26 9.31
C ARG A 294 -3.12 -31.56 10.09
N GLU A 295 -3.02 -32.48 11.04
CA GLU A 295 -4.11 -32.72 12.00
C GLU A 295 -4.40 -31.44 12.80
N PRO A 296 -5.68 -31.06 13.00
CA PRO A 296 -6.04 -29.88 13.76
C PRO A 296 -5.49 -29.94 15.19
N ASP A 297 -4.71 -28.91 15.56
CA ASP A 297 -4.22 -28.79 16.93
C ASP A 297 -5.33 -28.33 17.90
N GLU A 298 -5.02 -28.34 19.21
CA GLU A 298 -5.98 -27.92 20.25
C GLU A 298 -6.42 -26.46 20.08
N VAL A 299 -5.53 -25.58 19.61
CA VAL A 299 -5.84 -24.16 19.43
C VAL A 299 -6.79 -23.98 18.25
N GLU A 300 -6.59 -24.72 17.16
CA GLU A 300 -7.50 -24.72 16.02
C GLU A 300 -8.91 -25.18 16.40
N ARG A 301 -9.03 -26.25 17.21
CA ARG A 301 -10.32 -26.71 17.73
C ARG A 301 -11.01 -25.65 18.60
N ARG A 302 -10.25 -24.95 19.46
CA ARG A 302 -10.78 -23.85 20.28
C ARG A 302 -11.20 -22.65 19.45
N LEU A 303 -10.40 -22.25 18.46
CA LEU A 303 -10.74 -21.19 17.51
C LEU A 303 -12.04 -21.49 16.77
N ARG A 304 -12.19 -22.74 16.31
CA ARG A 304 -13.41 -23.20 15.65
C ARG A 304 -14.63 -23.10 16.57
N ALA A 305 -14.53 -23.62 17.79
CA ALA A 305 -15.62 -23.58 18.76
C ALA A 305 -16.02 -22.14 19.12
N GLU A 306 -15.05 -21.23 19.31
CA GLU A 306 -15.33 -19.82 19.61
C GLU A 306 -15.99 -19.09 18.42
N CYS A 307 -15.54 -19.37 17.19
CA CYS A 307 -16.16 -18.84 15.98
C CYS A 307 -17.61 -19.34 15.84
N GLU A 308 -17.85 -20.64 16.01
CA GLU A 308 -19.18 -21.24 15.96
C GLU A 308 -20.13 -20.65 17.01
N ALA A 309 -19.65 -20.46 18.24
CA ALA A 309 -20.43 -19.83 19.32
C ALA A 309 -20.84 -18.38 18.99
N ARG A 310 -20.08 -17.70 18.13
CA ARG A 310 -20.35 -16.33 17.65
C ARG A 310 -21.09 -16.28 16.31
N GLY A 311 -21.37 -17.42 15.68
CA GLY A 311 -21.96 -17.48 14.35
C GLY A 311 -21.01 -17.09 13.21
N ILE A 312 -19.69 -17.18 13.44
CA ILE A 312 -18.65 -16.91 12.46
C ILE A 312 -18.34 -18.20 11.69
N LEU A 313 -18.44 -18.17 10.37
CA LEU A 313 -17.99 -19.24 9.51
C LEU A 313 -16.45 -19.27 9.48
N VAL A 314 -15.89 -20.34 10.03
CA VAL A 314 -14.45 -20.55 10.11
C VAL A 314 -13.98 -21.65 9.18
N ARG A 315 -12.94 -21.37 8.40
CA ARG A 315 -12.23 -22.35 7.56
C ARG A 315 -10.80 -22.46 8.07
N THR A 316 -10.42 -23.61 8.61
CA THR A 316 -9.07 -23.94 9.08
C THR A 316 -8.51 -25.10 8.27
#